data_AF-A0A7N0TYE1-F1
#
_entry.id   AF-A0A7N0TYE1-F1
#
_cell.length_a   1.000
_cell.length_b   1.000
_cell.length_c   1.000
_cell.angle_alpha   90.00
_cell.angle_beta   90.00
_cell.angle_gamma   90.00
#
_symmetry.space_group_name_H-M   'P 1'
#
loop_
_entity.id
_entity.type
_entity.pdbx_description
1 polymer ?
#
loop_
_entity_poly.entity_id
_entity_poly.type
_entity_poly.pdbx_seq_one_letter_code
_entity_poly.pdbx_strand_id
1 'polypeptide(L)'
;MRVAVKYYSDDWPTNSAKLAFEKSVFTKTHKTNARSEAEITMLENNIIVYKFVQDLHFFVTGGDDENELILATVLNGFFDSVALLLRNNVDKREALENLDLILLCLDEIVDGGMILETEANVIVGKVGTNNLDSAGSLTEQTITQALATAREQFTRSLLR
;
A
#
# COMPACT_ATOMS: atom_id res chain seq x y z
N MET A 1 3.78 -15.71 7.89
CA MET A 1 2.53 -15.45 8.65
C MET A 1 1.82 -14.32 7.94
N ARG A 2 0.54 -14.49 7.61
CA ARG A 2 -0.27 -13.45 6.97
C ARG A 2 -0.37 -12.21 7.85
N VAL A 3 -0.17 -11.03 7.26
CA VAL A 3 -0.32 -9.72 7.93
C VAL A 3 -1.69 -9.12 7.54
N ALA A 4 -1.89 -8.88 6.25
CA ALA A 4 -3.16 -8.43 5.67
C ALA A 4 -3.45 -9.23 4.40
N VAL A 5 -4.73 -9.39 4.05
CA VAL A 5 -5.15 -9.97 2.76
C VAL A 5 -6.54 -9.48 2.38
N LYS A 6 -6.77 -9.28 1.09
CA LYS A 6 -8.08 -8.99 0.50
C LYS A 6 -8.21 -9.77 -0.81
N TYR A 7 -9.32 -10.47 -0.98
CA TYR A 7 -9.62 -11.26 -2.18
C TYR A 7 -10.79 -10.62 -2.90
N TYR A 8 -10.70 -10.53 -4.23
CA TYR A 8 -11.73 -9.95 -5.09
C TYR A 8 -12.35 -10.98 -6.05
N SER A 9 -11.89 -12.24 -6.00
CA SER A 9 -12.45 -13.36 -6.74
C SER A 9 -13.00 -14.45 -5.80
N ASP A 10 -13.88 -15.28 -6.34
CA ASP A 10 -14.50 -16.41 -5.64
C ASP A 10 -13.78 -17.76 -5.87
N ASP A 11 -12.59 -17.74 -6.48
CA ASP A 11 -11.83 -18.94 -6.86
C ASP A 11 -11.44 -19.82 -5.66
N TRP A 12 -11.28 -19.19 -4.48
CA TRP A 12 -11.00 -19.87 -3.22
C TRP A 12 -12.15 -19.66 -2.23
N PRO A 13 -13.23 -20.45 -2.31
CA PRO A 13 -14.46 -20.21 -1.55
C PRO A 13 -14.32 -20.47 -0.04
N THR A 14 -13.28 -21.19 0.39
CA THR A 14 -13.03 -21.51 1.80
C THR A 14 -11.75 -20.86 2.29
N ASN A 15 -11.70 -20.52 3.59
CA ASN A 15 -10.48 -20.01 4.21
C ASN A 15 -9.32 -21.02 4.12
N SER A 16 -9.60 -22.33 4.14
CA SER A 16 -8.57 -23.36 3.94
C SER A 16 -7.97 -23.31 2.53
N ALA A 17 -8.78 -23.06 1.50
CA ALA A 17 -8.32 -22.92 0.12
C ALA A 17 -7.47 -21.65 -0.05
N LYS A 18 -7.91 -20.52 0.52
CA LYS A 18 -7.14 -19.26 0.56
C LYS A 18 -5.76 -19.45 1.21
N LEU A 19 -5.71 -20.07 2.39
CA LEU A 19 -4.46 -20.36 3.09
C LEU A 19 -3.53 -21.31 2.31
N ALA A 20 -4.09 -22.29 1.59
CA ALA A 20 -3.31 -23.18 0.74
C ALA A 20 -2.66 -22.42 -0.43
N PHE A 21 -3.41 -21.54 -1.09
CA PHE A 21 -2.90 -20.68 -2.16
C PHE A 21 -1.80 -19.74 -1.65
N GLU A 22 -2.04 -19.02 -0.55
CA GLU A 22 -1.05 -18.13 0.08
C GLU A 22 0.26 -18.88 0.41
N LYS A 23 0.14 -20.13 0.90
CA LYS A 23 1.30 -20.98 1.20
C LYS A 23 2.05 -21.38 -0.07
N SER A 24 1.35 -21.72 -1.15
CA SER A 24 1.97 -22.05 -2.44
C SER A 24 2.70 -20.83 -3.04
N VAL A 25 2.07 -19.65 -3.01
CA VAL A 25 2.67 -18.38 -3.43
C VAL A 25 3.94 -18.09 -2.65
N PHE A 26 3.88 -18.15 -1.32
CA PHE A 26 5.05 -17.88 -0.47
C PHE A 26 6.16 -18.92 -0.68
N THR A 27 5.81 -20.20 -0.79
CA THR A 27 6.79 -21.27 -1.02
C THR A 27 7.55 -21.07 -2.33
N LYS A 28 6.86 -20.62 -3.38
CA LYS A 28 7.46 -20.35 -4.68
C LYS A 28 8.36 -19.11 -4.70
N THR A 29 8.02 -18.07 -3.94
CA THR A 29 8.64 -16.74 -4.05
C THR A 29 9.67 -16.44 -2.96
N HIS A 30 9.58 -17.00 -1.76
CA HIS A 30 10.42 -16.59 -0.61
C HIS A 30 11.95 -16.75 -0.78
N LYS A 31 12.41 -17.53 -1.77
CA LYS A 31 13.84 -17.75 -2.04
C LYS A 31 14.43 -16.78 -3.06
N THR A 32 13.60 -15.95 -3.70
CA THR A 32 14.06 -15.01 -4.71
C THR A 32 14.52 -13.69 -4.08
N ASN A 33 15.08 -12.78 -4.88
CA ASN A 33 15.65 -11.52 -4.40
C ASN A 33 14.85 -10.31 -4.91
N ALA A 34 13.54 -10.31 -4.68
CA ALA A 34 12.63 -9.23 -5.05
C ALA A 34 12.72 -7.99 -4.14
N ARG A 35 13.93 -7.51 -3.82
CA ARG A 35 14.15 -6.37 -2.90
C ARG A 35 14.32 -5.03 -3.61
N SER A 36 14.93 -5.04 -4.79
CA SER A 36 15.16 -3.81 -5.57
C SER A 36 13.92 -3.45 -6.38
N GLU A 37 13.39 -4.42 -7.11
CA GLU A 37 12.29 -4.27 -8.04
C GLU A 37 11.25 -5.36 -7.80
N ALA A 38 10.03 -5.13 -8.29
CA ALA A 38 8.98 -6.13 -8.28
C ALA A 38 9.37 -7.29 -9.21
N GLU A 39 9.23 -8.53 -8.74
CA GLU A 39 9.39 -9.73 -9.55
C GLU A 39 8.02 -10.29 -9.93
N ILE A 40 7.98 -10.98 -11.08
CA ILE A 40 6.74 -11.54 -11.65
C ILE A 40 6.95 -13.04 -11.88
N THR A 41 5.96 -13.84 -11.49
CA THR A 41 5.93 -15.28 -11.77
C THR A 41 4.51 -15.77 -11.97
N MET A 42 4.35 -17.00 -12.48
CA MET A 42 3.05 -17.63 -12.70
C MET A 42 2.81 -18.75 -11.69
N LEU A 43 1.59 -18.92 -11.18
CA LEU A 43 1.18 -20.05 -10.35
C LEU A 43 -0.29 -20.37 -10.58
N GLU A 44 -0.63 -21.60 -10.97
CA GLU A 44 -2.03 -22.06 -11.09
C GLU A 44 -2.93 -21.06 -11.86
N ASN A 45 -2.51 -20.67 -13.07
CA ASN A 45 -3.24 -19.69 -13.90
C ASN A 45 -3.38 -18.29 -13.29
N ASN A 46 -2.53 -17.95 -12.33
CA ASN A 46 -2.45 -16.61 -11.77
C ASN A 46 -1.08 -16.00 -12.04
N ILE A 47 -1.08 -14.74 -12.45
CA ILE A 47 0.09 -13.86 -12.39
C ILE A 47 0.30 -13.46 -10.93
N ILE A 48 1.53 -13.62 -10.45
CA ILE A 48 1.96 -13.25 -9.10
C ILE A 48 3.04 -12.18 -9.22
N VAL A 49 2.73 -10.96 -8.81
CA VAL A 49 3.69 -9.85 -8.72
C VAL A 49 4.04 -9.63 -7.25
N TYR A 50 5.32 -9.55 -6.92
CA TYR A 50 5.75 -9.48 -5.53
C TYR A 50 7.03 -8.67 -5.30
N LYS A 51 7.15 -8.11 -4.09
CA LYS A 51 8.29 -7.30 -3.65
C LYS A 51 8.50 -7.46 -2.14
N PHE A 52 9.75 -7.51 -1.70
CA PHE A 52 10.14 -7.79 -0.33
C PHE A 52 10.90 -6.61 0.28
N VAL A 53 10.64 -6.32 1.54
CA VAL A 53 11.38 -5.33 2.34
C VAL A 53 11.48 -5.83 3.77
N GLN A 54 12.70 -5.84 4.31
CA GLN A 54 12.99 -6.41 5.62
C GLN A 54 12.39 -7.82 5.79
N ASP A 55 11.42 -7.99 6.70
CA ASP A 55 10.68 -9.22 6.96
C ASP A 55 9.24 -9.24 6.41
N LEU A 56 8.86 -8.22 5.63
CA LEU A 56 7.58 -8.11 4.93
C LEU A 56 7.68 -8.54 3.47
N HIS A 57 6.60 -9.18 3.01
CA HIS A 57 6.46 -9.68 1.66
C HIS A 57 5.13 -9.18 1.09
N PHE A 58 5.20 -8.37 0.04
CA PHE A 58 4.06 -7.76 -0.63
C PHE A 58 3.72 -8.57 -1.88
N PHE A 59 2.43 -8.77 -2.12
CA PHE A 59 1.92 -9.57 -3.24
C PHE A 59 0.70 -8.90 -3.85
N VAL A 60 0.62 -8.93 -5.19
CA VAL A 60 -0.58 -8.67 -5.98
C VAL A 60 -0.74 -9.82 -6.95
N THR A 61 -1.95 -10.37 -7.05
CA THR A 61 -2.26 -11.51 -7.92
C THR A 61 -3.41 -11.17 -8.86
N GLY A 62 -3.34 -11.64 -10.10
CA GLY A 62 -4.43 -11.53 -11.08
C GLY A 62 -4.51 -12.79 -11.94
N GLY A 63 -5.56 -12.90 -12.75
CA GLY A 63 -5.72 -14.00 -13.73
C GLY A 63 -4.59 -14.02 -14.76
N ASP A 64 -4.43 -15.13 -15.47
CA ASP A 64 -3.39 -15.27 -16.51
C ASP A 64 -3.69 -14.51 -17.81
N ASP A 65 -4.88 -13.93 -17.92
CA ASP A 65 -5.34 -13.03 -18.97
C ASP A 65 -5.16 -11.53 -18.64
N GLU A 66 -4.73 -11.20 -17.42
CA GLU A 66 -4.50 -9.83 -16.98
C GLU A 66 -3.16 -9.26 -17.45
N ASN A 67 -3.04 -7.92 -17.44
CA ASN A 67 -1.79 -7.26 -17.79
C ASN A 67 -0.83 -7.21 -16.59
N GLU A 68 0.26 -7.99 -16.66
CA GLU A 68 1.32 -8.06 -15.65
C GLU A 68 1.88 -6.68 -15.24
N LEU A 69 1.99 -5.72 -16.17
CA LEU A 69 2.50 -4.38 -15.89
C LEU A 69 1.54 -3.55 -15.05
N ILE A 70 0.23 -3.73 -15.25
CA ILE A 70 -0.79 -3.05 -14.44
C ILE A 70 -0.73 -3.59 -13.00
N LEU A 71 -0.62 -4.91 -12.83
CA LEU A 71 -0.46 -5.53 -11.51
C LEU A 71 0.83 -5.07 -10.81
N ALA A 72 1.92 -4.89 -11.57
CA ALA A 72 3.17 -4.32 -11.06
C ALA A 72 3.00 -2.86 -10.61
N THR A 73 2.25 -2.05 -11.36
CA THR A 73 1.92 -0.67 -10.97
C THR A 73 1.10 -0.63 -9.68
N VAL A 74 0.11 -1.52 -9.52
CA VAL A 74 -0.67 -1.66 -8.27
C VAL A 74 0.23 -2.03 -7.10
N LEU A 75 1.12 -3.01 -7.27
CA LEU A 75 2.04 -3.43 -6.21
C LEU A 75 2.98 -2.29 -5.79
N ASN A 76 3.53 -1.55 -6.76
CA ASN A 76 4.41 -0.42 -6.47
C ASN A 76 3.67 0.71 -5.77
N GLY A 77 2.47 1.07 -6.26
CA GLY A 77 1.61 2.05 -5.61
C GLY A 77 1.28 1.68 -4.16
N PHE A 78 0.95 0.41 -3.90
CA PHE A 78 0.72 -0.09 -2.55
C PHE A 78 1.99 -0.02 -1.68
N PHE A 79 3.11 -0.53 -2.19
CA PHE A 79 4.39 -0.53 -1.47
C PHE A 79 4.83 0.88 -1.09
N ASP A 80 4.79 1.82 -2.03
CA ASP A 80 5.21 3.20 -1.82
C ASP A 80 4.24 3.92 -0.87
N SER A 81 2.93 3.65 -0.93
CA SER A 81 1.95 4.18 0.01
C SER A 81 2.23 3.72 1.45
N VAL A 82 2.50 2.44 1.64
CA VAL A 82 2.86 1.89 2.95
C VAL A 82 4.20 2.47 3.42
N ALA A 83 5.19 2.61 2.54
CA ALA A 83 6.45 3.25 2.89
C ALA A 83 6.27 4.70 3.36
N LEU A 84 5.41 5.48 2.70
CA LEU A 84 5.09 6.84 3.11
C LEU A 84 4.38 6.89 4.47
N LEU A 85 3.37 6.04 4.69
CA LEU A 85 2.64 5.97 5.96
C LEU A 85 3.55 5.60 7.14
N LEU A 86 4.43 4.62 6.93
CA LEU A 86 5.35 4.12 7.96
C LEU A 86 6.68 4.91 8.01
N ARG A 87 6.75 6.08 7.35
CA ARG A 87 7.93 6.96 7.34
C ARG A 87 9.23 6.24 6.95
N ASN A 88 9.13 5.34 5.97
CA ASN A 88 10.16 4.45 5.45
C ASN A 88 10.65 3.36 6.43
N ASN A 89 10.02 3.20 7.60
CA ASN A 89 10.28 2.06 8.48
C ASN A 89 9.36 0.88 8.16
N VAL A 90 9.61 0.19 7.04
CA VAL A 90 8.73 -0.89 6.56
C VAL A 90 9.21 -2.25 7.09
N ASP A 91 8.89 -2.51 8.35
CA ASP A 91 9.09 -3.81 9.01
C ASP A 91 7.75 -4.34 9.56
N LYS A 92 7.71 -5.65 9.85
CA LYS A 92 6.48 -6.31 10.29
C LYS A 92 5.90 -5.73 11.57
N ARG A 93 6.74 -5.28 12.51
CA ARG A 93 6.26 -4.70 13.77
C ARG A 93 5.52 -3.40 13.47
N GLU A 94 6.16 -2.50 12.74
CA GLU A 94 5.59 -1.19 12.37
C GLU A 94 4.30 -1.37 11.55
N ALA A 95 4.27 -2.31 10.62
CA ALA A 95 3.08 -2.61 9.82
C ALA A 95 1.91 -3.16 10.66
N LEU A 96 2.19 -3.91 11.73
CA LEU A 96 1.16 -4.40 12.65
C LEU A 96 0.63 -3.29 13.56
N GLU A 97 1.47 -2.33 13.94
CA GLU A 97 1.09 -1.17 14.75
C GLU A 97 0.18 -0.20 13.97
N ASN A 98 0.29 -0.16 12.63
CA ASN A 98 -0.45 0.72 11.73
C ASN A 98 -1.33 -0.06 10.72
N LEU A 99 -1.81 -1.25 11.10
CA LEU A 99 -2.51 -2.16 10.19
C LEU A 99 -3.80 -1.57 9.62
N ASP A 100 -4.51 -0.77 10.41
CA ASP A 100 -5.70 -0.03 10.01
C ASP A 100 -5.43 0.89 8.81
N LEU A 101 -4.33 1.65 8.83
CA LEU A 101 -3.92 2.51 7.73
C LEU A 101 -3.59 1.71 6.46
N ILE A 102 -2.93 0.55 6.63
CA ILE A 102 -2.61 -0.34 5.51
C ILE A 102 -3.88 -0.92 4.87
N LEU A 103 -4.89 -1.27 5.68
CA LEU A 103 -6.17 -1.75 5.17
C LEU A 103 -6.93 -0.63 4.43
N LEU A 104 -6.93 0.60 4.95
CA LEU A 104 -7.49 1.75 4.25
C LEU A 104 -6.75 2.02 2.91
N CYS A 105 -5.44 1.87 2.86
CA CYS A 105 -4.70 1.94 1.59
C CYS A 105 -5.22 0.92 0.58
N LEU A 106 -5.47 -0.32 0.99
CA LEU A 106 -5.99 -1.35 0.08
C LEU A 106 -7.39 -0.98 -0.46
N ASP A 107 -8.23 -0.36 0.36
CA ASP A 107 -9.56 0.13 -0.04
C ASP A 107 -9.47 1.28 -1.05
N GLU A 108 -8.51 2.18 -0.91
CA GLU A 108 -8.29 3.28 -1.86
C GLU A 108 -7.65 2.82 -3.19
N ILE A 109 -6.96 1.66 -3.20
CA ILE A 109 -6.27 1.13 -4.39
C ILE A 109 -7.21 0.27 -5.23
N VAL A 110 -7.96 -0.65 -4.61
CA VAL A 110 -8.86 -1.58 -5.31
C VAL A 110 -10.21 -1.69 -4.63
N ASP A 111 -11.28 -1.54 -5.41
CA ASP A 111 -12.66 -1.83 -4.99
C ASP A 111 -13.32 -2.84 -5.93
N GLY A 112 -13.84 -3.93 -5.37
CA GLY A 112 -14.48 -4.99 -6.16
C GLY A 112 -13.62 -5.61 -7.26
N GLY A 113 -12.29 -5.55 -7.16
CA GLY A 113 -11.35 -5.98 -8.20
C GLY A 113 -11.01 -4.90 -9.23
N MET A 114 -11.65 -3.73 -9.19
CA MET A 114 -11.32 -2.59 -10.04
C MET A 114 -10.24 -1.73 -9.39
N ILE A 115 -9.21 -1.40 -10.16
CA ILE A 115 -8.13 -0.50 -9.73
C ILE A 115 -8.65 0.95 -9.76
N LEU A 116 -8.62 1.62 -8.62
CA LEU A 116 -9.10 2.99 -8.44
C LEU A 116 -7.96 4.01 -8.47
N GLU A 117 -6.83 3.68 -7.83
CA GLU A 117 -5.70 4.57 -7.65
C GLU A 117 -4.40 3.78 -7.57
N THR A 118 -3.33 4.32 -8.15
CA THR A 118 -1.99 3.72 -8.09
C THR A 118 -0.91 4.69 -7.63
N GLU A 119 -1.22 5.99 -7.55
CA GLU A 119 -0.25 7.00 -7.14
C GLU A 119 -0.19 7.12 -5.62
N ALA A 120 0.97 6.79 -5.04
CA ALA A 120 1.14 6.67 -3.58
C ALA A 120 0.75 7.94 -2.79
N ASN A 121 1.14 9.11 -3.28
CA ASN A 121 0.80 10.38 -2.62
C ASN A 121 -0.72 10.64 -2.60
N VAL A 122 -1.43 10.21 -3.64
CA VAL A 122 -2.88 10.36 -3.73
C VAL A 122 -3.57 9.39 -2.78
N ILE A 123 -3.13 8.14 -2.74
CA ILE A 123 -3.62 7.11 -1.82
C ILE A 123 -3.45 7.59 -0.37
N VAL A 124 -2.25 8.00 0.01
CA VAL A 124 -1.96 8.47 1.38
C VAL A 124 -2.77 9.72 1.73
N GLY A 125 -2.97 10.65 0.78
CA GLY A 125 -3.82 11.82 0.96
C GLY A 125 -5.29 11.45 1.26
N LYS A 126 -5.83 10.45 0.56
CA LYS A 126 -7.19 9.93 0.79
C LYS A 126 -7.30 9.21 2.14
N VAL A 127 -6.35 8.32 2.46
CA VAL A 127 -6.29 7.62 3.77
C VAL A 127 -6.19 8.61 4.93
N GLY A 128 -5.35 9.65 4.81
CA GLY A 128 -5.21 10.69 5.82
C GLY A 128 -6.50 11.49 6.04
N THR A 129 -7.32 11.68 5.00
CA THR A 129 -8.63 12.33 5.08
C THR A 129 -9.66 11.44 5.78
N ASN A 130 -9.64 10.14 5.53
CA ASN A 130 -10.48 9.18 6.27
C ASN A 130 -10.06 9.07 7.75
N ASN A 131 -8.79 9.35 8.08
CA ASN A 131 -8.28 9.35 9.45
C ASN A 131 -8.43 10.71 10.17
N LEU A 132 -8.82 11.78 9.45
CA LEU A 132 -9.08 13.11 10.02
C LEU A 132 -10.34 13.14 10.89
N ASP A 133 -11.19 12.11 10.82
CA ASP A 133 -12.27 11.89 11.77
C ASP A 133 -11.79 11.23 13.08
N SER A 134 -10.52 10.83 13.20
CA SER A 134 -9.97 10.15 14.40
C SER A 134 -8.61 10.66 14.92
N ALA A 135 -7.82 11.44 14.17
CA ALA A 135 -6.56 11.99 14.69
C ALA A 135 -6.14 13.31 14.01
N GLY A 136 -6.54 14.44 14.59
CA GLY A 136 -6.16 15.79 14.17
C GLY A 136 -4.70 16.16 14.46
N SER A 137 -3.71 15.51 13.83
CA SER A 137 -2.29 15.83 14.04
C SER A 137 -1.53 16.28 12.79
N LEU A 138 -1.92 15.83 11.58
CA LEU A 138 -1.19 16.17 10.35
C LEU A 138 -1.66 17.48 9.71
N THR A 139 -2.97 17.77 9.71
CA THR A 139 -3.52 19.04 9.21
C THR A 139 -3.08 20.23 10.05
N GLU A 140 -2.97 20.08 11.37
CA GLU A 140 -2.48 21.14 12.25
C GLU A 140 -1.04 21.56 11.91
N GLN A 141 -0.17 20.61 11.55
CA GLN A 141 1.22 20.93 11.17
C GLN A 141 1.30 21.69 9.84
N THR A 142 0.53 21.28 8.83
CA THR A 142 0.50 21.96 7.52
C THR A 142 -0.15 23.34 7.61
N ILE A 143 -1.22 23.49 8.38
CA ILE A 143 -1.89 24.78 8.62
C ILE A 143 -0.97 25.72 9.40
N THR A 144 -0.27 25.21 10.42
CA THR A 144 0.65 26.03 11.22
C THR A 144 1.84 26.52 10.39
N GLN A 145 2.39 25.67 9.51
CA GLN A 145 3.45 26.08 8.58
C GLN A 145 2.94 27.10 7.55
N ALA A 146 1.78 26.87 6.94
CA ALA A 146 1.20 27.79 5.96
C ALA A 146 0.88 29.16 6.60
N LEU A 147 0.35 29.18 7.83
CA LEU A 147 0.08 30.41 8.58
C LEU A 147 1.38 31.13 8.96
N ALA A 148 2.42 30.39 9.34
CA ALA A 148 3.73 30.97 9.64
C ALA A 148 4.34 31.64 8.39
N THR A 149 4.30 30.97 7.24
CA THR A 149 4.76 31.52 5.96
C THR A 149 3.95 32.75 5.53
N ALA A 150 2.61 32.70 5.67
CA ALA A 150 1.74 33.84 5.37
C ALA A 150 2.03 35.03 6.29
N ARG A 151 2.24 34.80 7.59
CA ARG A 151 2.60 35.87 8.55
C ARG A 151 3.91 36.53 8.17
N GLU A 152 4.91 35.75 7.77
CA GLU A 152 6.22 36.25 7.39
C GLU A 152 6.17 37.08 6.10
N GLN A 153 5.37 36.65 5.12
CA GLN A 153 5.10 37.42 3.90
C GLN A 153 4.37 38.74 4.18
N PHE A 154 3.33 38.73 5.04
CA PHE A 154 2.62 39.94 5.46
C PHE A 154 3.53 40.94 6.19
N THR A 155 4.39 40.44 7.08
CA THR A 155 5.31 41.29 7.85
C THR A 155 6.36 41.93 6.92
N ARG A 156 6.85 41.20 5.92
CA ARG A 156 7.74 41.75 4.89
C ARG A 156 7.06 42.78 3.99
N SER A 157 5.77 42.62 3.66
CA SER A 157 5.04 43.61 2.84
C SER A 157 4.68 44.89 3.61
N LEU A 158 4.58 44.83 4.94
CA LEU A 158 4.28 45.99 5.78
C LEU A 158 5.51 46.83 6.16
N LEU A 159 6.70 46.24 6.10
CA LEU A 159 7.98 46.92 6.36
C LEU A 159 8.61 47.55 5.10
N ARG A 160 7.83 47.68 4.02
CA ARG A 160 8.26 48.23 2.73
C ARG A 160 7.45 49.45 2.34
#